data_AF-A0A554VRT9-F1
#
_entry.id   AF-A0A554VRT9-F1
#
_cell.length_a   1.000
_cell.length_b   1.000
_cell.length_c   1.000
_cell.angle_alpha   90.00
_cell.angle_beta   90.00
_cell.angle_gamma   90.00
#
_symmetry.space_group_name_H-M   'P 1'
#
loop_
_entity.id
_entity.type
_entity.pdbx_description
1 polymer ?
#
loop_
_entity_poly.entity_id
_entity_poly.type
_entity_poly.pdbx_seq_one_letter_code
_entity_poly.pdbx_strand_id
1 'polypeptide(L)'
;MTNFFKHKMRSKSLGEIIGWVILGVLAVVGLAILFGFVIMWLWNWLMPVIFGLPLLTYWQAVGLYILFKIILGSSGGGGKSHKSSKHSKSSCKKEPKSEFSKWKYYDDFWKEEGDRAYKEYVERMSNDTSSDSEE
;
A
#
# COMPACT_ATOMS: atom_id res chain seq x y z
N MET A 1 -41.55 -13.88 -38.23
CA MET A 1 -41.05 -14.66 -37.08
C MET A 1 -40.48 -13.67 -36.09
N THR A 2 -41.17 -13.53 -34.97
CA THR A 2 -41.01 -12.48 -33.97
C THR A 2 -40.07 -12.92 -32.83
N ASN A 3 -39.47 -11.93 -32.17
CA ASN A 3 -38.95 -11.96 -30.80
C ASN A 3 -37.67 -12.74 -30.50
N PHE A 4 -36.50 -12.10 -30.56
CA PHE A 4 -35.41 -12.44 -29.62
C PHE A 4 -34.59 -11.18 -29.29
N PHE A 5 -34.07 -11.13 -28.05
CA PHE A 5 -33.30 -10.05 -27.42
C PHE A 5 -34.06 -9.06 -26.53
N LYS A 6 -34.86 -9.61 -25.61
CA LYS A 6 -35.06 -8.98 -24.31
C LYS A 6 -33.80 -9.20 -23.46
N HIS A 7 -32.80 -8.33 -23.62
CA HIS A 7 -31.63 -8.32 -22.74
C HIS A 7 -32.07 -7.83 -21.35
N LYS A 8 -32.34 -8.77 -20.45
CA LYS A 8 -32.69 -8.51 -19.05
C LYS A 8 -31.46 -7.91 -18.38
N MET A 9 -31.37 -6.57 -18.38
CA MET A 9 -30.48 -5.84 -17.49
C MET A 9 -30.81 -6.29 -16.07
N ARG A 10 -29.97 -7.16 -15.52
CA ARG A 10 -29.97 -7.52 -14.12
C ARG A 10 -29.43 -6.30 -13.37
N SER A 11 -30.28 -5.27 -13.27
CA SER A 11 -30.09 -4.19 -12.32
C SER A 11 -30.11 -4.85 -10.95
N LYS A 12 -28.92 -5.02 -10.35
CA LYS A 12 -28.89 -5.23 -8.90
C LYS A 12 -29.63 -4.05 -8.30
N SER A 13 -30.60 -4.34 -7.44
CA SER A 13 -31.46 -3.29 -6.89
C SER A 13 -30.58 -2.23 -6.25
N LEU A 14 -30.85 -0.94 -6.50
CA LEU A 14 -30.10 0.15 -5.86
C LEU A 14 -30.13 -0.02 -4.32
N GLY A 15 -31.21 -0.60 -3.78
CA GLY A 15 -31.35 -0.95 -2.38
C GLY A 15 -30.30 -1.95 -1.86
N GLU A 16 -29.94 -2.98 -2.62
CA GLU A 16 -28.86 -3.90 -2.21
C GLU A 16 -27.52 -3.15 -2.12
N ILE A 17 -27.20 -2.31 -3.09
CA ILE A 17 -25.94 -1.54 -3.12
C ILE A 17 -25.88 -0.58 -1.93
N ILE A 18 -26.97 0.16 -1.66
CA ILE A 18 -27.08 1.01 -0.46
C ILE A 18 -26.87 0.17 0.81
N GLY A 19 -27.46 -1.03 0.89
CA GLY A 19 -27.29 -1.93 2.02
C GLY A 19 -25.82 -2.34 2.25
N TRP A 20 -25.11 -2.77 1.20
CA TRP A 20 -23.69 -3.12 1.30
C TRP A 20 -22.80 -1.92 1.65
N VAL A 21 -23.12 -0.72 1.15
CA VAL A 21 -22.39 0.51 1.49
C VAL A 21 -22.58 0.86 2.97
N ILE A 22 -23.82 0.83 3.47
CA ILE A 22 -24.10 1.11 4.89
C ILE A 22 -23.38 0.11 5.79
N LEU A 23 -23.43 -1.18 5.45
CA LEU A 23 -22.75 -2.24 6.20
C LEU A 23 -21.23 -2.03 6.20
N GLY A 24 -20.66 -1.67 5.04
CA GLY A 24 -19.24 -1.33 4.92
C GLY A 24 -18.84 -0.14 5.79
N VAL A 25 -19.64 0.93 5.79
CA VAL A 25 -19.40 2.10 6.65
C VAL A 25 -19.49 1.73 8.13
N LEU A 26 -20.50 0.95 8.53
CA LEU A 26 -20.65 0.49 9.90
C LEU A 26 -19.44 -0.32 10.38
N ALA A 27 -18.95 -1.22 9.53
CA ALA A 27 -17.78 -2.04 9.84
C ALA A 27 -16.52 -1.19 10.02
N VAL A 28 -16.30 -0.19 9.15
CA VAL A 28 -15.16 0.73 9.24
C VAL A 28 -15.26 1.59 10.49
N VAL A 29 -16.44 2.13 10.81
CA VAL A 29 -16.66 2.94 12.01
C VAL A 29 -16.44 2.10 13.27
N GLY A 30 -16.97 0.87 13.31
CA GLY A 30 -16.76 -0.05 14.44
C GLY A 30 -15.27 -0.38 14.64
N LEU A 31 -14.55 -0.64 13.55
CA LEU A 31 -13.11 -0.87 13.60
C LEU A 31 -12.34 0.38 14.07
N ALA A 32 -12.73 1.57 13.61
CA ALA A 32 -12.11 2.83 14.03
C ALA A 32 -12.30 3.10 15.53
N ILE A 33 -13.49 2.81 16.07
CA ILE A 33 -13.77 2.93 17.51
C ILE A 33 -12.93 1.93 18.30
N LEU A 34 -12.88 0.67 17.86
CA LEU A 34 -12.07 -0.37 18.51
C LEU A 34 -10.59 0.04 18.56
N PHE A 35 -10.06 0.50 17.43
CA PHE A 35 -8.67 0.92 17.33
C PHE A 35 -8.38 2.16 18.17
N GLY A 36 -9.29 3.15 18.17
CA GLY A 36 -9.20 4.33 19.03
C GLY A 36 -9.19 3.98 20.52
N PHE A 37 -10.01 3.00 20.93
CA PHE A 37 -10.04 2.51 22.31
C PHE A 37 -8.74 1.80 22.71
N VAL A 38 -8.19 0.94 21.84
CA VAL A 38 -6.91 0.27 22.09
C VAL A 38 -5.78 1.29 22.22
N ILE A 39 -5.73 2.29 21.35
CA ILE A 39 -4.72 3.36 21.43
C ILE A 39 -4.85 4.12 22.74
N MET A 40 -6.07 4.53 23.12
CA MET A 40 -6.32 5.23 24.38
C MET A 40 -5.87 4.39 25.59
N TRP A 41 -6.26 3.11 25.63
CA TRP A 41 -5.94 2.21 26.74
C TRP A 41 -4.43 1.97 26.86
N LEU A 42 -3.77 1.66 25.74
CA LEU A 42 -2.33 1.43 25.70
C LEU A 42 -1.54 2.69 26.07
N TRP A 43 -1.96 3.85 25.53
CA TRP A 43 -1.30 5.11 25.83
C TRP A 43 -1.42 5.48 27.30
N ASN A 44 -2.63 5.41 27.86
CA ASN A 44 -2.88 5.77 29.26
C ASN A 44 -2.16 4.87 30.26
N TRP A 45 -1.86 3.63 29.85
CA TRP A 45 -1.09 2.72 30.69
C TRP A 45 0.42 2.93 30.59
N LEU A 46 0.94 3.28 29.41
CA LEU A 46 2.38 3.27 29.15
C LEU A 46 3.02 4.67 29.27
N MET A 47 2.47 5.66 28.57
CA MET A 47 3.11 6.96 28.41
C MET A 47 3.11 7.82 29.68
N PRO A 48 2.03 7.88 30.49
CA PRO A 48 2.05 8.55 31.78
C PRO A 48 3.03 7.91 32.77
N VAL A 49 3.15 6.57 32.76
CA VAL A 49 3.99 5.84 33.71
C VAL A 49 5.47 5.97 33.38
N ILE A 50 5.84 5.93 32.10
CA ILE A 50 7.25 5.98 31.68
C ILE A 50 7.75 7.43 31.56
N PHE A 51 6.92 8.35 31.06
CA PHE A 51 7.34 9.70 30.68
C PHE A 51 6.65 10.81 31.49
N GLY A 52 5.72 10.49 32.40
CA GLY A 52 4.98 11.50 33.17
C GLY A 52 4.02 12.36 32.33
N LEU A 53 3.63 11.88 31.14
CA LEU A 53 2.76 12.59 30.21
C LEU A 53 1.29 12.57 30.65
N PRO A 54 0.46 13.54 30.22
CA PRO A 54 -0.96 13.57 30.53
C PRO A 54 -1.71 12.39 29.90
N LEU A 55 -2.77 11.96 30.59
CA LEU A 55 -3.72 10.96 30.11
C LEU A 55 -4.40 11.47 28.83
N LEU A 56 -4.58 10.56 27.86
CA LEU A 56 -5.30 10.82 26.64
C LEU A 56 -6.79 10.49 26.79
N THR A 57 -7.63 11.43 26.38
CA THR A 57 -9.07 11.22 26.17
C THR A 57 -9.32 10.56 24.82
N TYR A 58 -10.50 9.96 24.63
CA TYR A 58 -10.88 9.29 23.38
C TYR A 58 -10.71 10.20 22.15
N TRP A 59 -11.17 11.46 22.24
CA TRP A 59 -11.03 12.44 21.15
C TRP A 59 -9.58 12.79 20.84
N GLN A 60 -8.70 12.85 21.85
CA GLN A 60 -7.27 13.04 21.63
C GLN A 60 -6.64 11.82 20.96
N ALA A 61 -7.08 10.60 21.31
CA ALA A 61 -6.50 9.37 20.76
C ALA A 61 -6.86 9.22 19.28
N VAL A 62 -8.11 9.53 18.94
CA VAL A 62 -8.57 9.60 17.55
C VAL A 62 -7.84 10.71 16.78
N GLY A 63 -7.67 11.90 17.37
CA GLY A 63 -6.91 12.99 16.77
C GLY A 63 -5.45 12.63 16.49
N LEU A 64 -4.79 11.97 17.45
CA LEU A 64 -3.42 11.48 17.31
C LEU A 64 -3.29 10.41 16.22
N TYR A 65 -4.25 9.49 16.15
CA TYR A 65 -4.32 8.48 15.10
C TYR A 65 -4.46 9.10 13.71
N ILE A 66 -5.35 10.10 13.56
CA ILE A 66 -5.53 10.83 12.30
C ILE A 66 -4.24 11.55 11.92
N LEU A 67 -3.59 12.23 12.87
CA LEU A 67 -2.32 12.92 12.64
C LEU A 67 -1.23 11.93 12.17
N PHE A 68 -1.09 10.79 12.86
CA PHE A 68 -0.17 9.72 12.46
C PHE A 68 -0.52 9.18 11.06
N LYS A 69 -1.80 9.04 10.73
CA LYS A 69 -2.25 8.61 9.41
C LYS A 69 -1.97 9.65 8.33
N ILE A 70 -1.98 10.93 8.64
CA ILE A 70 -1.59 11.99 7.69
C ILE A 70 -0.07 11.93 7.48
N ILE A 71 0.72 11.84 8.56
CA ILE A 71 2.18 11.82 8.49
C ILE A 71 2.68 10.55 7.79
N LEU A 72 2.19 9.37 8.18
CA LEU A 72 2.62 8.10 7.60
C LEU A 72 1.84 7.69 6.35
N GLY A 73 0.56 8.01 6.28
CA GLY A 73 -0.31 7.66 5.15
C GLY A 73 -0.20 8.61 3.96
N SER A 74 0.44 9.77 4.09
CA SER A 74 0.79 10.62 2.94
C SER A 74 2.03 10.13 2.19
N SER A 75 2.83 9.21 2.76
CA SER A 75 4.06 8.72 2.13
C SER A 75 3.91 7.44 1.31
N GLY A 76 2.67 7.00 1.05
CA GLY A 76 2.37 5.69 0.43
C GLY A 76 1.44 5.76 -0.78
N GLY A 77 1.42 6.87 -1.52
CA GLY A 77 0.68 7.02 -2.77
C GLY A 77 1.29 6.22 -3.93
N GLY A 78 1.45 4.90 -3.74
CA GLY A 78 1.67 3.97 -4.85
C GLY A 78 0.52 4.09 -5.84
N GLY A 79 0.86 4.37 -7.09
CA GLY A 79 -0.08 4.66 -8.16
C GLY A 79 -1.22 3.66 -8.20
N LYS A 80 -2.45 4.17 -8.08
CA LYS A 80 -3.63 3.45 -8.56
C LYS A 80 -3.51 3.32 -10.08
N SER A 81 -2.83 2.27 -10.55
CA SER A 81 -2.96 1.80 -11.91
C SER A 81 -4.37 1.23 -12.06
N HIS A 82 -5.33 2.10 -12.34
CA HIS A 82 -6.59 1.65 -12.90
C HIS A 82 -6.29 1.09 -14.28
N LYS A 83 -6.11 -0.23 -14.35
CA LYS A 83 -6.17 -0.99 -15.60
C LYS A 83 -7.60 -0.87 -16.11
N SER A 84 -7.87 0.14 -16.94
CA SER A 84 -9.01 0.13 -17.84
C SER A 84 -8.51 0.40 -19.25
N SER A 85 -8.58 -0.65 -20.06
CA SER A 85 -8.42 -0.65 -21.49
C SER A 85 -9.22 0.47 -22.17
N LYS A 86 -8.56 1.39 -22.86
CA LYS A 86 -8.91 1.80 -24.23
C LYS A 86 -7.89 2.78 -24.82
N HIS A 87 -7.44 2.38 -26.00
CA HIS A 87 -6.68 3.15 -26.97
C HIS A 87 -7.35 4.50 -27.30
N SER A 88 -6.60 5.60 -27.15
CA SER A 88 -6.58 6.69 -28.13
C SER A 88 -5.35 7.57 -27.92
N LYS A 89 -4.63 7.81 -29.01
CA LYS A 89 -3.51 8.76 -29.08
C LYS A 89 -3.99 10.16 -28.73
N SER A 90 -3.30 10.80 -27.79
CA SER A 90 -3.26 12.25 -27.73
C SER A 90 -1.96 12.69 -27.07
N SER A 91 -1.19 13.47 -27.82
CA SER A 91 0.04 14.12 -27.41
C SER A 91 -0.21 15.01 -26.20
N CYS A 92 0.42 14.68 -25.07
CA CYS A 92 0.74 15.64 -24.02
C CYS A 92 2.09 15.26 -23.41
N LYS A 93 3.16 15.81 -24.00
CA LYS A 93 4.45 15.93 -23.35
C LYS A 93 4.26 16.74 -22.06
N LYS A 94 4.30 16.07 -20.91
CA LYS A 94 4.82 16.62 -19.66
C LYS A 94 5.51 15.48 -18.93
N GLU A 95 6.79 15.32 -19.20
CA GLU A 95 7.67 14.50 -18.36
C GLU A 95 7.90 15.27 -17.04
N PRO A 96 7.50 14.74 -15.87
CA PRO A 96 8.21 15.07 -14.65
C PRO A 96 9.55 14.31 -14.70
N LYS A 97 10.64 15.04 -14.92
CA LYS A 97 12.03 14.57 -14.70
C LYS A 97 12.20 14.23 -13.22
N SER A 98 11.74 13.05 -12.80
CA SER A 98 12.02 12.52 -11.48
C SER A 98 12.88 11.27 -11.62
N GLU A 99 13.93 11.18 -10.81
CA GLU A 99 14.85 10.04 -10.71
C GLU A 99 14.12 8.70 -10.54
N PHE A 100 12.88 8.72 -10.04
CA PHE A 100 11.99 7.58 -9.92
C PHE A 100 11.61 6.92 -11.26
N SER A 101 11.68 7.62 -12.39
CA SER A 101 11.42 7.01 -13.71
C SER A 101 12.51 6.05 -14.15
N LYS A 102 13.74 6.19 -13.62
CA LYS A 102 14.85 5.27 -13.89
C LYS A 102 14.63 3.90 -13.23
N TRP A 103 13.85 3.85 -12.16
CA TRP A 103 13.57 2.60 -11.43
C TRP A 103 12.91 1.55 -12.33
N LYS A 104 12.19 1.96 -13.38
CA LYS A 104 11.62 1.03 -14.36
C LYS A 104 12.66 0.17 -15.08
N TYR A 105 13.91 0.62 -15.16
CA TYR A 105 15.02 -0.11 -15.78
C TYR A 105 15.82 -0.95 -14.78
N TYR A 106 15.57 -0.81 -13.47
CA TYR A 106 16.27 -1.57 -12.43
C TYR A 106 15.91 -3.05 -12.49
N ASP A 107 14.62 -3.35 -12.68
CA ASP A 107 14.14 -4.72 -12.81
C ASP A 107 14.71 -5.41 -14.06
N ASP A 108 14.83 -4.67 -15.17
CA ASP A 108 15.41 -5.19 -16.41
C ASP A 108 16.93 -5.43 -16.25
N PHE A 109 17.65 -4.49 -15.62
CA PHE A 109 19.08 -4.62 -15.34
C PHE A 109 19.42 -5.84 -14.45
N TRP A 110 18.66 -6.07 -13.37
CA TRP A 110 18.90 -7.22 -12.49
C TRP A 110 18.60 -8.56 -13.15
N LYS A 111 17.65 -8.59 -14.09
CA LYS A 111 17.32 -9.80 -14.86
C LYS A 111 18.37 -10.13 -15.93
N GLU A 112 18.89 -9.12 -16.60
CA GLU A 112 19.83 -9.33 -17.72
C GLU A 112 21.28 -9.44 -17.24
N GLU A 113 21.70 -8.57 -16.34
CA GLU A 113 23.13 -8.40 -16.00
C GLU A 113 23.44 -8.81 -14.55
N GLY A 114 22.51 -8.56 -13.63
CA GLY A 114 22.72 -8.75 -12.18
C GLY A 114 23.01 -10.19 -11.76
N ASP A 115 22.27 -11.17 -12.31
CA ASP A 115 22.42 -12.58 -11.92
C ASP A 115 23.80 -13.16 -12.31
N ARG A 116 24.34 -12.75 -13.47
CA ARG A 116 25.67 -13.18 -13.92
C ARG A 116 26.76 -12.60 -13.04
N ALA A 117 26.73 -11.28 -12.82
CA ALA A 117 27.72 -10.60 -11.97
C ALA A 117 27.69 -11.11 -10.53
N TYR A 118 26.52 -11.46 -10.01
CA TYR A 118 26.38 -12.06 -8.68
C TYR A 118 27.02 -13.45 -8.59
N LYS A 119 26.79 -14.32 -9.59
CA LYS A 119 27.42 -15.65 -9.63
C LYS A 119 28.94 -15.57 -9.71
N GLU A 120 29.48 -14.71 -10.56
CA GLU A 120 30.93 -14.47 -10.65
C GLU A 120 31.52 -13.91 -9.34
N TYR A 121 30.77 -13.07 -8.62
CA TYR A 121 31.18 -12.57 -7.31
C TYR A 121 31.24 -13.69 -6.27
N VAL A 122 30.20 -14.53 -6.20
CA VAL A 122 30.18 -15.68 -5.28
C VAL A 122 31.30 -16.66 -5.60
N GLU A 123 31.57 -16.92 -6.88
CA GLU A 123 32.63 -17.82 -7.34
C GLU A 123 34.04 -17.32 -6.97
N ARG A 124 34.30 -16.00 -7.07
CA ARG A 124 35.54 -15.40 -6.54
C ARG A 124 35.66 -15.58 -5.04
N MET A 125 34.58 -15.30 -4.29
CA MET A 125 34.60 -15.41 -2.83
C MET A 125 34.78 -16.85 -2.36
N SER A 126 34.21 -17.83 -3.08
CA SER A 126 34.43 -19.25 -2.77
C SER A 126 35.85 -19.71 -3.10
N ASN A 127 36.43 -19.23 -4.21
CA ASN A 127 37.80 -19.58 -4.60
C ASN A 127 38.83 -18.98 -3.63
N ASP A 128 38.65 -17.73 -3.17
CA ASP A 128 39.51 -17.11 -2.15
C ASP A 128 39.45 -17.88 -0.82
N THR A 129 38.28 -18.40 -0.43
CA THR A 129 38.13 -19.20 0.80
C THR A 129 38.78 -20.61 0.66
N SER A 130 38.91 -21.11 -0.57
CA SER A 130 39.47 -22.44 -0.85
C SER A 130 41.00 -22.43 -0.85
N SER A 131 41.63 -21.34 -1.26
CA SER A 131 43.09 -21.16 -1.23
C SER A 131 43.66 -20.98 0.17
N ASP A 132 42.87 -20.48 1.12
CA ASP A 132 43.30 -20.30 2.52
C ASP A 132 43.27 -21.60 3.35
N SER A 133 42.75 -22.70 2.79
CA SER A 133 42.63 -24.00 3.48
C SER A 133 43.71 -25.03 3.06
N GLU A 134 44.59 -24.66 2.12
CA GLU A 134 45.67 -25.52 1.60
C GLU A 134 47.09 -25.05 1.99
N GLU A 135 47.24 -24.03 2.85
CA GLU A 135 48.51 -23.71 3.54
C GLU A 135 48.62 -24.33 4.94
#